data_AF-A0A520C775-F1
#
_entry.id   AF-A0A520C775-F1
#
_cell.length_a   1.000
_cell.length_b   1.000
_cell.length_c   1.000
_cell.angle_alpha   90.00
_cell.angle_beta   90.00
_cell.angle_gamma   90.00
#
_symmetry.space_group_name_H-M   'P 1'
#
loop_
_entity.id
_entity.type
_entity.pdbx_description
1 polymer ?
#
loop_
_entity_poly.entity_id
_entity_poly.type
_entity_poly.pdbx_seq_one_letter_code
_entity_poly.pdbx_strand_id
1 'polypeptide(L)'
;AVAGDGDGDGAATDPVAEPRASGAGPDPHGGTPAAISVFDPAFHEGVVGIVASRIKERFHRPTFVFAASAAPGKSHEIKGSGRSIPGFHLRDALDLVAKRHPGVLLRFGGHAMAAGCTVAREHFGTFERALAQVAREWLDAATLTRQLDTDGPIAPEYMRVDLVDTLHREVWGQGFAPPTFSDEVEVLSQRLVGEKHLAVKLRHRGRPVDGIWFGHTEPLPPRATLAFRLDADEWQGVRRVRFLIEGMQSD
;
A
#
# COMPACT_ATOMS: atom_id res chain seq x y z
N ALA A 1 -21.40 -18.74 -52.49
CA ALA A 1 -21.81 -19.58 -51.34
C ALA A 1 -20.79 -19.32 -50.23
N VAL A 2 -21.10 -18.42 -49.28
CA VAL A 2 -21.37 -18.73 -47.83
C VAL A 2 -20.36 -19.72 -47.24
N ALA A 3 -19.72 -19.54 -46.09
CA ALA A 3 -19.50 -18.49 -45.09
C ALA A 3 -18.53 -19.12 -44.07
N GLY A 4 -17.88 -18.34 -43.20
CA GLY A 4 -17.18 -18.91 -42.04
C GLY A 4 -16.20 -17.96 -41.39
N ASP A 5 -16.73 -16.99 -40.64
CA ASP A 5 -16.02 -16.26 -39.60
C ASP A 5 -15.43 -17.21 -38.55
N GLY A 6 -14.30 -16.82 -37.98
CA GLY A 6 -13.65 -17.53 -36.90
C GLY A 6 -12.67 -16.62 -36.17
N ASP A 7 -13.21 -15.60 -35.51
CA ASP A 7 -12.53 -14.83 -34.47
C ASP A 7 -12.08 -15.79 -33.35
N GLY A 8 -10.76 -15.97 -33.24
CA GLY A 8 -10.11 -16.68 -32.15
C GLY A 8 -9.63 -15.67 -31.11
N ASP A 9 -10.48 -15.40 -30.15
CA ASP A 9 -10.26 -14.59 -28.95
C ASP A 9 -9.01 -15.08 -28.19
N GLY A 10 -7.91 -14.34 -28.34
CA GLY A 10 -6.66 -14.56 -27.63
C GLY A 10 -6.80 -14.08 -26.19
N ALA A 11 -7.39 -14.91 -25.33
CA ALA A 11 -7.41 -14.71 -23.89
C ALA A 11 -5.97 -14.61 -23.36
N ALA A 12 -5.50 -13.37 -23.18
CA ALA A 12 -4.29 -13.06 -22.43
C ALA A 12 -4.51 -13.51 -20.98
N THR A 13 -3.95 -14.65 -20.64
CA THR A 13 -3.90 -15.14 -19.27
C THR A 13 -2.92 -14.28 -18.49
N ASP A 14 -3.44 -13.56 -17.51
CA ASP A 14 -2.70 -12.73 -16.58
C ASP A 14 -2.67 -13.49 -15.23
N PRO A 15 -1.56 -14.15 -14.85
CA PRO A 15 -1.45 -14.71 -13.51
C PRO A 15 -0.36 -13.97 -12.74
N VAL A 16 -0.62 -12.71 -12.37
CA VAL A 16 -0.01 -12.19 -11.14
C VAL A 16 -0.79 -12.80 -9.98
N ALA A 17 -0.40 -14.01 -9.60
CA ALA A 17 -0.89 -14.66 -8.40
C ALA A 17 -0.66 -13.73 -7.19
N GLU A 18 -1.71 -13.53 -6.39
CA GLU A 18 -1.56 -12.83 -5.12
C GLU A 18 -0.49 -13.54 -4.28
N PRO A 19 0.50 -12.82 -3.72
CA PRO A 19 1.50 -13.43 -2.89
C PRO A 19 0.83 -13.98 -1.63
N ARG A 20 0.68 -15.30 -1.56
CA ARG A 20 0.21 -15.99 -0.37
C ARG A 20 1.30 -15.86 0.69
N ALA A 21 1.01 -15.12 1.76
CA ALA A 21 1.83 -15.11 2.96
C ALA A 21 2.00 -16.56 3.45
N SER A 22 3.22 -17.09 3.33
CA SER A 22 3.54 -18.46 3.73
C SER A 22 3.72 -18.54 5.24
N GLY A 23 2.60 -18.74 5.93
CA GLY A 23 2.40 -19.33 7.26
C GLY A 23 3.53 -19.26 8.31
N ALA A 24 3.41 -18.30 9.22
CA ALA A 24 3.18 -18.61 10.63
C ALA A 24 1.77 -18.15 10.98
N GLY A 25 1.06 -18.89 11.84
CA GLY A 25 -0.39 -18.74 12.08
C GLY A 25 -0.83 -17.31 12.42
N PRO A 26 -2.14 -17.02 12.32
CA PRO A 26 -2.68 -15.72 12.69
C PRO A 26 -2.18 -15.36 14.10
N ASP A 27 -1.94 -14.07 14.32
CA ASP A 27 -1.90 -13.50 15.67
C ASP A 27 -3.01 -14.19 16.49
N PRO A 28 -2.81 -14.66 17.73
CA PRO A 28 -3.87 -15.30 18.52
C PRO A 28 -5.17 -14.46 18.63
N HIS A 29 -5.16 -13.21 18.16
CA HIS A 29 -6.29 -12.30 18.03
C HIS A 29 -6.82 -12.06 16.59
N GLY A 30 -6.39 -12.82 15.58
CA GLY A 30 -6.91 -12.75 14.20
C GLY A 30 -6.58 -11.47 13.43
N GLY A 31 -5.67 -10.63 13.93
CA GLY A 31 -5.29 -9.35 13.35
C GLY A 31 -4.05 -9.40 12.45
N THR A 32 -3.81 -8.32 11.69
CA THR A 32 -2.57 -8.11 10.94
C THR A 32 -1.38 -7.99 11.90
N PRO A 33 -0.29 -8.75 11.72
CA PRO A 33 0.85 -8.74 12.65
C PRO A 33 1.54 -7.37 12.67
N ALA A 34 2.24 -7.05 13.76
CA ALA A 34 2.94 -5.77 13.94
C ALA A 34 4.09 -5.53 12.94
N ALA A 35 4.64 -6.59 12.35
CA ALA A 35 5.50 -6.53 11.17
C ALA A 35 5.21 -7.73 10.26
N ILE A 36 5.45 -7.55 8.96
CA ILE A 36 5.17 -8.55 7.93
C ILE A 36 6.50 -9.08 7.37
N SER A 37 6.66 -10.40 7.31
CA SER A 37 7.76 -11.03 6.58
C SER A 37 7.19 -11.99 5.55
N VAL A 38 7.63 -11.91 4.31
CA VAL A 38 7.17 -12.80 3.24
C VAL A 38 8.37 -13.43 2.56
N PHE A 39 8.32 -14.73 2.34
CA PHE A 39 9.28 -15.43 1.51
C PHE A 39 8.56 -16.19 0.39
N ASP A 40 9.03 -16.00 -0.84
CA ASP A 40 8.60 -16.80 -1.98
C ASP A 40 9.83 -17.20 -2.82
N PRO A 41 10.05 -18.51 -3.09
CA PRO A 41 11.15 -18.95 -3.95
C PRO A 41 11.07 -18.45 -5.40
N ALA A 42 9.89 -18.08 -5.89
CA ALA A 42 9.69 -17.56 -7.24
C ALA A 42 10.02 -16.06 -7.35
N PHE A 43 10.20 -15.36 -6.22
CA PHE A 43 10.59 -13.95 -6.27
C PHE A 43 12.02 -13.78 -6.77
N HIS A 44 12.20 -12.75 -7.59
CA HIS A 44 13.51 -12.29 -8.02
C HIS A 44 14.07 -11.26 -7.02
N GLU A 45 15.35 -11.38 -6.64
CA GLU A 45 16.01 -10.47 -5.70
C GLU A 45 15.88 -8.98 -6.09
N GLY A 46 15.87 -8.68 -7.40
CA GLY A 46 15.72 -7.32 -7.91
C GLY A 46 14.34 -6.70 -7.67
N VAL A 47 13.31 -7.49 -7.35
CA VAL A 47 11.91 -7.04 -7.28
C VAL A 47 11.38 -6.98 -5.84
N VAL A 48 12.00 -7.72 -4.90
CA VAL A 48 11.48 -7.83 -3.51
C VAL A 48 11.36 -6.48 -2.79
N GLY A 49 12.20 -5.49 -3.10
CA GLY A 49 12.09 -4.15 -2.52
C GLY A 49 10.81 -3.39 -2.93
N ILE A 50 10.35 -3.61 -4.16
CA ILE A 50 9.10 -3.02 -4.68
C ILE A 50 7.90 -3.71 -4.03
N VAL A 51 7.94 -5.05 -3.94
CA VAL A 51 6.90 -5.83 -3.27
C VAL A 51 6.78 -5.44 -1.79
N ALA A 52 7.91 -5.31 -1.08
CA ALA A 52 7.93 -4.85 0.31
C ALA A 52 7.31 -3.45 0.47
N SER A 53 7.55 -2.55 -0.48
CA SER A 53 6.98 -1.19 -0.46
C SER A 53 5.45 -1.24 -0.59
N ARG A 54 4.93 -2.04 -1.53
CA ARG A 54 3.47 -2.20 -1.74
C ARG A 54 2.77 -2.84 -0.55
N ILE A 55 3.37 -3.86 0.06
CA ILE A 55 2.82 -4.50 1.27
C ILE A 55 2.83 -3.50 2.44
N LYS A 56 3.93 -2.76 2.64
CA LYS A 56 4.01 -1.70 3.65
C LYS A 56 2.94 -0.61 3.43
N GLU A 57 2.71 -0.20 2.19
CA GLU A 57 1.64 0.76 1.86
C GLU A 57 0.25 0.23 2.19
N ARG A 58 -0.03 -1.03 1.81
CA ARG A 58 -1.34 -1.64 2.02
C ARG A 58 -1.67 -1.87 3.49
N PHE A 59 -0.70 -2.36 4.26
CA PHE A 59 -0.94 -2.79 5.65
C PHE A 59 -0.45 -1.81 6.69
N HIS A 60 0.32 -0.78 6.30
CA HIS A 60 0.99 0.14 7.20
C HIS A 60 1.78 -0.62 8.29
N ARG A 61 2.59 -1.59 7.86
CA ARG A 61 3.46 -2.39 8.74
C ARG A 61 4.89 -2.37 8.22
N PRO A 62 5.91 -2.33 9.10
CA PRO A 62 7.28 -2.68 8.73
C PRO A 62 7.27 -4.04 8.02
N THR A 63 7.86 -4.10 6.84
CA THR A 63 7.74 -5.26 5.97
C THR A 63 9.10 -5.70 5.46
N PHE A 64 9.40 -7.00 5.51
CA PHE A 64 10.47 -7.62 4.75
C PHE A 64 9.94 -8.61 3.72
N VAL A 65 10.50 -8.57 2.51
CA VAL A 65 10.23 -9.57 1.47
C VAL A 65 11.55 -10.24 1.08
N PHE A 66 11.53 -11.57 1.05
CA PHE A 66 12.68 -12.41 0.80
C PHE A 66 12.54 -13.18 -0.51
N ALA A 67 13.66 -13.29 -1.22
CA ALA A 67 13.83 -14.16 -2.38
C ALA A 67 14.96 -15.17 -2.10
N ALA A 68 14.97 -16.27 -2.86
CA ALA A 68 16.10 -17.21 -2.84
C ALA A 68 17.37 -16.49 -3.33
N SER A 69 18.52 -16.81 -2.71
CA SER A 69 19.80 -16.22 -3.12
C SER A 69 20.21 -16.73 -4.50
N ALA A 70 20.51 -15.80 -5.42
CA ALA A 70 21.03 -16.09 -6.76
C ALA A 70 22.56 -16.31 -6.77
N ALA A 71 23.24 -16.16 -5.62
CA ALA A 71 24.69 -16.32 -5.55
C ALA A 71 25.11 -17.81 -5.65
N PRO A 72 26.14 -18.15 -6.46
CA PRO A 72 26.63 -19.52 -6.58
C PRO A 72 27.00 -20.12 -5.22
N GLY A 73 26.54 -21.36 -4.96
CA GLY A 73 26.80 -22.07 -3.70
C GLY A 73 26.01 -21.56 -2.48
N LYS A 74 25.12 -20.58 -2.64
CA LYS A 74 24.34 -19.97 -1.56
C LYS A 74 22.83 -20.22 -1.66
N SER A 75 22.40 -21.29 -2.34
CA SER A 75 20.98 -21.62 -2.54
C SER A 75 20.18 -21.89 -1.25
N HIS A 76 20.86 -22.15 -0.13
CA HIS A 76 20.26 -22.29 1.19
C HIS A 76 20.02 -20.94 1.88
N GLU A 77 20.53 -19.84 1.34
CA GLU A 77 20.34 -18.49 1.87
C GLU A 77 19.18 -17.78 1.15
N ILE A 78 18.51 -16.88 1.87
CA ILE A 78 17.49 -16.00 1.34
C ILE A 78 17.89 -14.54 1.58
N LYS A 79 17.64 -13.67 0.60
CA LYS A 79 17.94 -12.23 0.70
C LYS A 79 16.66 -11.44 0.88
N GLY A 80 16.60 -10.65 1.94
CA GLY A 80 15.46 -9.82 2.30
C GLY A 80 15.68 -8.36 1.98
N SER A 81 14.65 -7.69 1.43
CA SER A 81 14.56 -6.23 1.38
C SER A 81 13.42 -5.75 2.28
N GLY A 82 13.75 -4.83 3.17
CA GLY A 82 12.84 -4.26 4.16
C GLY A 82 12.38 -2.86 3.80
N ARG A 83 11.14 -2.52 4.15
CA ARG A 83 10.54 -1.18 4.07
C ARG A 83 9.79 -0.86 5.35
N SER A 84 10.02 0.33 5.89
CA SER A 84 9.48 0.73 7.19
C SER A 84 8.35 1.74 7.09
N ILE A 85 7.73 1.96 8.24
CA ILE A 85 6.80 3.08 8.52
C ILE A 85 7.47 4.05 9.51
N PRO A 86 6.99 5.30 9.62
CA PRO A 86 7.40 6.20 10.70
C PRO A 86 7.27 5.51 12.07
N GLY A 87 8.21 5.80 12.98
CA GLY A 87 8.24 5.17 14.31
C GLY A 87 8.95 3.82 14.39
N PHE A 88 9.32 3.18 13.26
CA PHE A 88 10.08 1.93 13.28
C PHE A 88 11.41 2.04 12.50
N HIS A 89 12.56 1.95 13.18
CA HIS A 89 13.87 2.03 12.54
C HIS A 89 14.41 0.63 12.18
N LEU A 90 14.36 0.25 10.89
CA LEU A 90 14.67 -1.12 10.46
C LEU A 90 16.09 -1.57 10.79
N ARG A 91 17.09 -0.72 10.57
CA ARG A 91 18.49 -1.12 10.82
C ARG A 91 18.72 -1.46 12.30
N ASP A 92 18.11 -0.69 13.19
CA ASP A 92 18.23 -0.90 14.64
C ASP A 92 17.41 -2.11 15.07
N ALA A 93 16.25 -2.32 14.45
CA ALA A 93 15.46 -3.52 14.67
C ALA A 93 16.24 -4.79 14.27
N LEU A 94 16.91 -4.78 13.11
CA LEU A 94 17.77 -5.89 12.68
C LEU A 94 18.96 -6.09 13.62
N ASP A 95 19.57 -5.01 14.10
CA ASP A 95 20.66 -5.10 15.09
C ASP A 95 20.19 -5.75 16.40
N LEU A 96 19.00 -5.38 16.89
CA LEU A 96 18.40 -6.01 18.06
C LEU A 96 18.05 -7.48 17.81
N VAL A 97 17.51 -7.82 16.63
CA VAL A 97 17.26 -9.21 16.23
C VAL A 97 18.56 -10.02 16.21
N ALA A 98 19.65 -9.46 15.66
CA ALA A 98 20.96 -10.11 15.64
C ALA A 98 21.51 -10.38 17.04
N LYS A 99 21.31 -9.44 17.98
CA LYS A 99 21.71 -9.57 19.39
C LYS A 99 20.88 -10.61 20.15
N ARG A 100 19.56 -10.63 19.94
CA ARG A 100 18.63 -11.57 20.62
C ARG A 100 18.68 -12.98 20.04
N HIS A 101 18.98 -13.10 18.76
CA HIS A 101 19.04 -14.37 18.04
C HIS A 101 20.34 -14.50 17.23
N PRO A 102 21.49 -14.74 17.90
CA PRO A 102 22.77 -14.90 17.22
C PRO A 102 22.71 -16.00 16.15
N GLY A 103 23.28 -15.74 14.97
CA GLY A 103 23.32 -16.69 13.86
C GLY A 103 22.11 -16.66 12.92
N VAL A 104 20.99 -16.02 13.30
CA VAL A 104 19.83 -15.88 12.40
C VAL A 104 20.14 -14.98 11.21
N LEU A 105 20.78 -13.83 11.47
CA LEU A 105 21.20 -12.89 10.45
C LEU A 105 22.64 -13.18 10.03
N LEU A 106 22.83 -13.63 8.79
CA LEU A 106 24.15 -13.86 8.20
C LEU A 106 24.84 -12.55 7.82
N ARG A 107 24.03 -11.58 7.36
CA ARG A 107 24.45 -10.20 7.08
C ARG A 107 23.23 -9.29 7.13
N PHE A 108 23.45 -8.04 7.52
CA PHE A 108 22.42 -7.02 7.45
C PHE A 108 23.01 -5.62 7.31
N GLY A 109 22.21 -4.71 6.77
CA GLY A 109 22.62 -3.33 6.53
C GLY A 109 21.46 -2.42 6.13
N GLY A 110 21.77 -1.14 5.89
CA GLY A 110 20.80 -0.13 5.47
C GLY A 110 20.49 0.89 6.56
N HIS A 111 19.31 1.50 6.47
CA HIS A 111 18.89 2.70 7.21
C HIS A 111 17.51 2.49 7.88
N ALA A 112 16.97 3.56 8.46
CA ALA A 112 15.67 3.59 9.13
C ALA A 112 14.53 3.01 8.27
N MET A 113 14.35 3.56 7.07
CA MET A 113 13.17 3.29 6.22
C MET A 113 13.37 2.14 5.23
N ALA A 114 14.62 1.77 4.96
CA ALA A 114 14.95 0.68 4.05
C ALA A 114 16.22 -0.03 4.52
N ALA A 115 16.12 -1.35 4.65
CA ALA A 115 17.21 -2.19 5.10
C ALA A 115 17.26 -3.49 4.29
N GLY A 116 18.40 -4.15 4.28
CA GLY A 116 18.59 -5.45 3.63
C GLY A 116 19.20 -6.44 4.61
N CYS A 117 18.82 -7.70 4.50
CA CYS A 117 19.45 -8.76 5.26
C CYS A 117 19.56 -10.07 4.48
N THR A 118 20.32 -11.02 5.01
CA THR A 118 20.37 -12.40 4.53
C THR A 118 20.30 -13.34 5.70
N VAL A 119 19.49 -14.37 5.51
CA VAL A 119 19.11 -15.35 6.52
C VAL A 119 19.27 -16.72 5.89
N ALA A 120 19.71 -17.72 6.65
CA ALA A 120 19.61 -19.11 6.19
C ALA A 120 18.13 -19.48 6.10
N ARG A 121 17.69 -20.16 5.04
CA ARG A 121 16.27 -20.44 4.78
C ARG A 121 15.56 -21.12 5.95
N GLU A 122 16.26 -22.02 6.62
CA GLU A 122 15.81 -22.71 7.84
C GLU A 122 15.56 -21.78 9.05
N HIS A 123 16.18 -20.60 9.07
CA HIS A 123 16.02 -19.59 10.12
C HIS A 123 14.98 -18.51 9.79
N PHE A 124 14.32 -18.57 8.62
CA PHE A 124 13.32 -17.58 8.21
C PHE A 124 12.19 -17.42 9.25
N GLY A 125 11.63 -18.53 9.74
CA GLY A 125 10.57 -18.45 10.76
C GLY A 125 11.04 -17.83 12.09
N THR A 126 12.31 -18.00 12.45
CA THR A 126 12.89 -17.33 13.63
C THR A 126 13.04 -15.84 13.38
N PHE A 127 13.52 -15.43 12.20
CA PHE A 127 13.58 -14.03 11.80
C PHE A 127 12.20 -13.36 11.85
N GLU A 128 11.19 -13.98 11.25
CA GLU A 128 9.82 -13.44 11.20
C GLU A 128 9.27 -13.15 12.59
N ARG A 129 9.35 -14.14 13.49
CA ARG A 129 8.88 -13.99 14.88
C ARG A 129 9.67 -12.93 15.64
N ALA A 130 10.99 -12.89 15.45
CA ALA A 130 11.86 -11.92 16.13
C ALA A 130 11.57 -10.48 15.67
N LEU A 131 11.40 -10.26 14.36
CA LEU A 131 11.05 -8.94 13.82
C LEU A 131 9.67 -8.50 14.30
N ALA A 132 8.67 -9.38 14.25
CA ALA A 132 7.33 -9.09 14.73
C ALA A 132 7.32 -8.77 16.23
N GLN A 133 8.18 -9.43 17.02
CA GLN A 133 8.33 -9.15 18.44
C GLN A 133 8.93 -7.75 18.69
N VAL A 134 9.99 -7.38 17.98
CA VAL A 134 10.57 -6.03 18.07
C VAL A 134 9.54 -4.97 17.67
N ALA A 135 8.77 -5.23 16.61
CA ALA A 135 7.68 -4.35 16.18
C ALA A 135 6.60 -4.19 17.24
N ARG A 136 6.15 -5.27 17.90
CA ARG A 136 5.19 -5.18 19.01
C ARG A 136 5.72 -4.41 20.21
N GLU A 137 7.01 -4.48 20.49
CA GLU A 137 7.62 -3.77 21.61
C GLU A 137 7.79 -2.27 21.35
N TRP A 138 7.97 -1.89 20.08
CA TRP A 138 8.31 -0.52 19.70
C TRP A 138 7.13 0.28 19.14
N LEU A 139 6.12 -0.40 18.59
CA LEU A 139 4.96 0.22 17.97
C LEU A 139 3.74 0.02 18.85
N ASP A 140 3.07 1.13 19.15
CA ASP A 140 1.75 1.12 19.77
C ASP A 140 0.65 1.02 18.71
N ALA A 141 -0.59 0.80 19.16
CA ALA A 141 -1.75 0.70 18.28
C ALA A 141 -1.97 1.99 17.44
N ALA A 142 -1.60 3.15 17.98
CA ALA A 142 -1.71 4.43 17.28
C ALA A 142 -0.75 4.50 16.09
N THR A 143 0.50 4.06 16.25
CA THR A 143 1.52 4.01 15.18
C THR A 143 1.18 2.96 14.13
N LEU A 144 0.49 1.89 14.53
CA LEU A 144 -0.02 0.87 13.61
C LEU A 144 -1.29 1.31 12.86
N THR A 145 -1.88 2.45 13.21
CA THR A 145 -3.01 3.03 12.48
C THR A 145 -2.47 4.03 11.46
N ARG A 146 -2.79 3.82 10.17
CA ARG A 146 -2.39 4.76 9.11
C ARG A 146 -3.03 6.12 9.38
N GLN A 147 -2.21 7.14 9.60
CA GLN A 147 -2.66 8.53 9.68
C GLN A 147 -2.52 9.22 8.33
N LEU A 148 -3.46 10.11 8.04
CA LEU A 148 -3.44 10.98 6.86
C LEU A 148 -3.56 12.42 7.35
N ASP A 149 -2.50 13.19 7.13
CA ASP A 149 -2.55 14.63 7.31
C ASP A 149 -3.33 15.26 6.16
N THR A 150 -4.16 16.25 6.48
CA THR A 150 -4.98 16.97 5.49
C THR A 150 -4.87 18.47 5.73
N ASP A 151 -5.01 19.25 4.66
CA ASP A 151 -5.04 20.71 4.66
C ASP A 151 -6.39 21.27 5.12
N GLY A 152 -7.25 20.40 5.66
CA GLY A 152 -8.59 20.74 6.13
C GLY A 152 -9.64 20.75 5.01
N PRO A 153 -10.82 21.35 5.29
CA PRO A 153 -11.93 21.34 4.35
C PRO A 153 -11.71 22.29 3.18
N ILE A 154 -12.31 21.96 2.03
CA ILE A 154 -12.21 22.80 0.84
C ILE A 154 -13.44 23.71 0.67
N ALA A 155 -13.19 25.00 0.45
CA ALA A 155 -14.26 25.95 0.19
C ALA A 155 -14.82 25.81 -1.25
N PRO A 156 -16.13 25.99 -1.48
CA PRO A 156 -16.76 25.77 -2.79
C PRO A 156 -16.17 26.61 -3.94
N GLU A 157 -15.62 27.78 -3.66
CA GLU A 157 -14.95 28.67 -4.62
C GLU A 157 -13.62 28.11 -5.16
N TYR A 158 -13.05 27.11 -4.48
CA TYR A 158 -11.86 26.39 -4.92
C TYR A 158 -12.20 25.09 -5.69
N MET A 159 -13.48 24.72 -5.76
CA MET A 159 -13.96 23.58 -6.55
C MET A 159 -14.05 23.89 -8.04
N ARG A 160 -12.90 24.20 -8.66
CA ARG A 160 -12.80 24.64 -10.06
C ARG A 160 -11.59 24.05 -10.78
N VAL A 161 -11.75 23.80 -12.08
CA VAL A 161 -10.77 23.09 -12.91
C VAL A 161 -9.45 23.84 -13.05
N ASP A 162 -9.47 25.18 -13.06
CA ASP A 162 -8.24 25.99 -13.13
C ASP A 162 -7.36 25.85 -11.89
N LEU A 163 -7.96 25.60 -10.71
CA LEU A 163 -7.18 25.29 -9.51
C LEU A 163 -6.50 23.92 -9.66
N VAL A 164 -7.23 22.91 -10.15
CA VAL A 164 -6.65 21.59 -10.44
C VAL A 164 -5.47 21.71 -11.41
N ASP A 165 -5.65 22.47 -12.50
CA ASP A 165 -4.60 22.71 -13.49
C ASP A 165 -3.39 23.43 -12.89
N THR A 166 -3.61 24.32 -11.92
CA THR A 166 -2.54 24.99 -11.19
C THR A 166 -1.79 24.00 -10.30
N LEU A 167 -2.51 23.19 -9.50
CA LEU A 167 -1.91 22.19 -8.63
C LEU A 167 -1.14 21.11 -9.39
N HIS A 168 -1.58 20.74 -10.60
CA HIS A 168 -0.88 19.77 -11.45
C HIS A 168 0.42 20.28 -12.08
N ARG A 169 0.66 21.61 -12.07
CA ARG A 169 1.93 22.18 -12.56
C ARG A 169 3.05 22.13 -11.53
N GLU A 170 2.71 21.91 -10.27
CA GLU A 170 3.67 21.86 -9.17
C GLU A 170 4.34 20.49 -9.06
N VAL A 171 5.52 20.46 -8.44
CA VAL A 171 6.25 19.23 -8.15
C VAL A 171 5.99 18.81 -6.73
N TRP A 172 5.23 17.72 -6.57
CA TRP A 172 4.89 17.15 -5.27
C TRP A 172 5.82 15.99 -4.89
N GLY A 173 6.10 15.84 -3.60
CA GLY A 173 6.96 14.76 -3.12
C GLY A 173 7.12 14.71 -1.61
N GLN A 174 8.08 13.93 -1.15
CA GLN A 174 8.40 13.84 0.26
C GLN A 174 8.88 15.20 0.78
N GLY A 175 8.25 15.69 1.86
CA GLY A 175 8.53 17.01 2.43
C GLY A 175 7.78 18.17 1.76
N PHE A 176 7.08 17.93 0.65
CA PHE A 176 6.17 18.88 0.00
C PHE A 176 5.02 18.11 -0.65
N ALA A 177 4.13 17.57 0.20
CA ALA A 177 3.04 16.71 -0.21
C ALA A 177 1.99 17.49 -1.02
N PRO A 178 1.28 16.84 -1.97
CA PRO A 178 0.18 17.48 -2.66
C PRO A 178 -0.95 17.83 -1.69
N PRO A 179 -1.68 18.94 -1.92
CA PRO A 179 -2.78 19.32 -1.06
C PRO A 179 -3.84 18.21 -0.99
N THR A 180 -4.17 17.82 0.22
CA THR A 180 -5.15 16.77 0.52
C THR A 180 -6.21 17.38 1.41
N PHE A 181 -7.44 17.43 0.94
CA PHE A 181 -8.56 18.04 1.65
C PHE A 181 -9.37 17.00 2.41
N SER A 182 -10.12 17.44 3.42
CA SER A 182 -11.06 16.58 4.13
C SER A 182 -12.38 17.27 4.44
N ASP A 183 -13.49 16.64 4.05
CA ASP A 183 -14.85 17.09 4.35
C ASP A 183 -15.76 15.88 4.56
N GLU A 184 -16.83 16.08 5.33
CA GLU A 184 -17.98 15.16 5.36
C GLU A 184 -18.73 15.25 4.04
N VAL A 185 -19.04 14.09 3.46
CA VAL A 185 -19.81 13.95 2.23
C VAL A 185 -20.95 12.94 2.40
N GLU A 186 -21.97 13.08 1.58
CA GLU A 186 -23.01 12.06 1.44
C GLU A 186 -22.82 11.27 0.15
N VAL A 187 -22.91 9.94 0.24
CA VAL A 187 -22.80 9.04 -0.91
C VAL A 187 -24.16 8.95 -1.60
N LEU A 188 -24.25 9.50 -2.83
CA LEU A 188 -25.46 9.46 -3.66
C LEU A 188 -25.56 8.15 -4.43
N SER A 189 -24.43 7.66 -4.95
CA SER A 189 -24.32 6.35 -5.58
C SER A 189 -22.88 5.88 -5.59
N GLN A 190 -22.67 4.56 -5.72
CA GLN A 190 -21.35 3.97 -5.77
C GLN A 190 -21.38 2.68 -6.61
N ARG A 191 -20.27 2.38 -7.30
CA ARG A 191 -20.11 1.18 -8.11
C ARG A 191 -18.64 0.77 -8.21
N LEU A 192 -18.40 -0.52 -8.43
CA LEU A 192 -17.06 -1.00 -8.76
C LEU A 192 -16.71 -0.71 -10.22
N VAL A 193 -15.44 -0.41 -10.46
CA VAL A 193 -14.82 -0.19 -11.77
C VAL A 193 -13.61 -1.08 -11.91
N GLY A 194 -13.58 -1.91 -12.96
CA GLY A 194 -12.48 -2.83 -13.21
C GLY A 194 -12.20 -3.81 -12.06
N GLU A 195 -13.22 -4.11 -11.24
CA GLU A 195 -13.18 -5.00 -10.07
C GLU A 195 -12.20 -4.60 -8.95
N LYS A 196 -11.50 -3.46 -9.08
CA LYS A 196 -10.41 -3.04 -8.17
C LYS A 196 -10.58 -1.63 -7.62
N HIS A 197 -11.53 -0.85 -8.14
CA HIS A 197 -11.68 0.56 -7.79
C HIS A 197 -13.15 0.87 -7.50
N LEU A 198 -13.38 1.79 -6.57
CA LEU A 198 -14.72 2.28 -6.25
C LEU A 198 -14.92 3.65 -6.89
N ALA A 199 -15.85 3.74 -7.83
CA ALA A 199 -16.34 5.02 -8.33
C ALA A 199 -17.58 5.43 -7.53
N VAL A 200 -17.61 6.68 -7.09
CA VAL A 200 -18.67 7.23 -6.25
C VAL A 200 -19.20 8.53 -6.83
N LYS A 201 -20.48 8.76 -6.61
CA LYS A 201 -21.10 10.07 -6.78
C LYS A 201 -21.45 10.60 -5.41
N LEU A 202 -20.95 11.78 -5.07
CA LEU A 202 -21.03 12.35 -3.74
C LEU A 202 -21.84 13.64 -3.80
N ARG A 203 -22.46 13.99 -2.67
CA ARG A 203 -22.97 15.34 -2.40
C ARG A 203 -22.00 16.02 -1.44
N HIS A 204 -21.25 16.98 -1.94
CA HIS A 204 -20.35 17.83 -1.17
C HIS A 204 -20.95 19.24 -1.10
N ARG A 205 -21.26 19.72 0.11
CA ARG A 205 -21.85 21.05 0.36
C ARG A 205 -23.05 21.37 -0.55
N GLY A 206 -23.92 20.38 -0.77
CA GLY A 206 -25.13 20.49 -1.57
C GLY A 206 -24.94 20.34 -3.09
N ARG A 207 -23.70 20.18 -3.59
CA ARG A 207 -23.42 19.99 -5.01
C ARG A 207 -22.98 18.55 -5.30
N PRO A 208 -23.41 17.95 -6.43
CA PRO A 208 -22.91 16.65 -6.84
C PRO A 208 -21.45 16.78 -7.32
N VAL A 209 -20.60 15.84 -6.90
CA VAL A 209 -19.22 15.70 -7.35
C VAL A 209 -18.92 14.23 -7.55
N ASP A 210 -18.22 13.90 -8.63
CA ASP A 210 -17.77 12.55 -8.88
C ASP A 210 -16.49 12.27 -8.08
N GLY A 211 -16.27 11.03 -7.69
CA GLY A 211 -15.08 10.60 -6.98
C GLY A 211 -14.63 9.21 -7.40
N ILE A 212 -13.34 8.93 -7.21
CA ILE A 212 -12.77 7.60 -7.43
C ILE A 212 -11.79 7.27 -6.30
N TRP A 213 -11.93 6.06 -5.76
CA TRP A 213 -11.00 5.47 -4.81
C TRP A 213 -10.30 4.28 -5.48
N PHE A 214 -9.04 4.50 -5.87
CA PHE A 214 -8.26 3.46 -6.53
C PHE A 214 -7.84 2.38 -5.51
N GLY A 215 -8.04 1.10 -5.84
CA GLY A 215 -7.57 0.00 -5.00
C GLY A 215 -8.49 -0.30 -3.81
N HIS A 216 -9.64 0.34 -3.74
CA HIS A 216 -10.66 0.14 -2.74
C HIS A 216 -11.91 -0.46 -3.38
N THR A 217 -12.48 -1.48 -2.74
CA THR A 217 -13.64 -2.21 -3.24
C THR A 217 -14.78 -2.31 -2.24
N GLU A 218 -14.54 -1.94 -0.99
CA GLU A 218 -15.56 -1.95 0.05
C GLU A 218 -16.54 -0.78 -0.18
N PRO A 219 -17.85 -0.97 0.06
CA PRO A 219 -18.80 0.11 -0.08
C PRO A 219 -18.64 1.13 1.05
N LEU A 220 -18.80 2.41 0.71
CA LEU A 220 -18.83 3.49 1.69
C LEU A 220 -20.20 3.56 2.39
N PRO A 221 -20.24 3.98 3.66
CA PRO A 221 -21.49 4.31 4.34
C PRO A 221 -22.19 5.52 3.68
N PRO A 222 -23.49 5.74 3.96
CA PRO A 222 -24.23 6.85 3.36
C PRO A 222 -23.65 8.24 3.63
N ARG A 223 -22.94 8.42 4.75
CA ARG A 223 -22.16 9.60 5.08
C ARG A 223 -20.78 9.17 5.55
N ALA A 224 -19.77 9.89 5.10
CA ALA A 224 -18.38 9.60 5.44
C ALA A 224 -17.55 10.89 5.45
N THR A 225 -16.60 10.98 6.36
CA THR A 225 -15.51 11.97 6.25
C THR A 225 -14.42 11.36 5.38
N LEU A 226 -14.20 11.96 4.21
CA LEU A 226 -13.20 11.50 3.25
C LEU A 226 -12.00 12.43 3.26
N ALA A 227 -10.81 11.85 3.07
CA ALA A 227 -9.62 12.58 2.65
C ALA A 227 -9.47 12.42 1.13
N PHE A 228 -9.33 13.53 0.40
CA PHE A 228 -9.30 13.51 -1.05
C PHE A 228 -8.42 14.61 -1.65
N ARG A 229 -7.85 14.33 -2.81
CA ARG A 229 -7.21 15.34 -3.67
C ARG A 229 -8.15 15.76 -4.78
N LEU A 230 -7.96 16.97 -5.31
CA LEU A 230 -8.68 17.41 -6.49
C LEU A 230 -8.01 16.87 -7.75
N ASP A 231 -8.85 16.46 -8.69
CA ASP A 231 -8.46 16.08 -10.05
C ASP A 231 -9.53 16.60 -11.03
N ALA A 232 -9.28 16.49 -12.33
CA ALA A 232 -10.21 16.88 -13.36
C ALA A 232 -10.50 15.70 -14.29
N ASP A 233 -11.77 15.37 -14.44
CA ASP A 233 -12.24 14.39 -15.41
C ASP A 233 -12.78 15.10 -16.64
N GLU A 234 -12.59 14.51 -17.83
CA GLU A 234 -13.09 15.07 -19.09
C GLU A 234 -14.07 14.10 -19.75
N TRP A 235 -15.31 14.55 -19.95
CA TRP A 235 -16.33 13.78 -20.63
C TRP A 235 -17.02 14.65 -21.68
N GLN A 236 -17.04 14.18 -22.94
CA GLN A 236 -17.62 14.90 -24.08
C GLN A 236 -17.10 16.35 -24.21
N GLY A 237 -15.81 16.56 -23.94
CA GLY A 237 -15.17 17.88 -24.01
C GLY A 237 -15.48 18.81 -22.84
N VAL A 238 -16.22 18.34 -21.82
CA VAL A 238 -16.50 19.10 -20.60
C VAL A 238 -15.63 18.56 -19.47
N ARG A 239 -14.72 19.41 -18.97
CA ARG A 239 -13.90 19.11 -17.79
C ARG A 239 -14.64 19.46 -16.52
N ARG A 240 -14.60 18.57 -15.52
CA ARG A 240 -15.21 18.77 -14.20
C ARG A 240 -14.26 18.33 -13.11
N VAL A 241 -14.34 18.99 -11.95
CA VAL A 241 -13.60 18.56 -10.76
C VAL A 241 -14.13 17.20 -10.30
N ARG A 242 -13.19 16.31 -9.97
CA ARG A 242 -13.40 14.99 -9.38
C ARG A 242 -12.56 14.86 -8.12
N PHE A 243 -13.04 14.08 -7.16
CA PHE A 243 -12.27 13.70 -5.98
C PHE A 243 -11.45 12.43 -6.23
N LEU A 244 -10.14 12.49 -5.99
CA LEU A 244 -9.30 11.31 -5.82
C LEU A 244 -9.26 10.97 -4.34
N ILE A 245 -9.95 9.92 -3.93
CA ILE A 245 -10.10 9.55 -2.52
C ILE A 245 -8.84 8.82 -2.06
N GLU A 246 -8.25 9.31 -0.97
CA GLU A 246 -7.01 8.80 -0.36
C GLU A 246 -7.28 7.99 0.92
N GLY A 247 -8.43 8.23 1.55
CA GLY A 247 -8.85 7.56 2.77
C GLY A 247 -10.25 7.98 3.23
N MET A 248 -10.78 7.20 4.16
CA MET A 248 -11.98 7.50 4.92
C MET A 248 -11.61 7.47 6.40
N GLN A 249 -12.09 8.44 7.17
CA GLN A 249 -11.95 8.42 8.61
C GLN A 249 -12.68 7.20 9.18
N SER A 250 -11.98 6.41 10.00
CA SER A 250 -12.62 5.34 10.77
C SER A 250 -13.33 5.93 11.98
N ASP A 251 -14.48 5.34 12.33
CA ASP A 251 -15.25 5.69 13.55
C ASP A 251 -14.49 5.36 14.85
#